data_AF-A0A382WNX4-F1
#
_entry.id   AF-A0A382WNX4-F1
#
_cell.length_a   1.000
_cell.length_b   1.000
_cell.length_c   1.000
_cell.angle_alpha   90.00
_cell.angle_beta   90.00
_cell.angle_gamma   90.00
#
_symmetry.space_group_name_H-M   'P 1'
#
loop_
_entity.id
_entity.type
_entity.pdbx_description
1 polymer ?
#
loop_
_entity_poly.entity_id
_entity_poly.type
_entity_poly.pdbx_seq_one_letter_code
_entity_poly.pdbx_strand_id
1 'polypeptide(L)' 'MKLDKNHPEIFAVTSGKGGVGKSNISVNLALLMSRMKKNVLVIDADIHLGNVDLLMGIRPKYSIADVITGK' A
#
# COMPACT_ATOMS: atom_id res chain seq x y z
N MET A 1 19.56 -8.08 -16.34
CA MET A 1 18.15 -8.48 -16.21
C MET A 1 17.29 -7.30 -16.66
N LYS A 2 16.82 -7.29 -17.91
CA LYS A 2 15.85 -6.28 -18.37
C LYS A 2 14.49 -6.74 -17.85
N LEU A 3 13.91 -5.99 -16.93
CA LEU A 3 12.51 -6.21 -16.53
C LEU A 3 11.65 -5.94 -17.76
N ASP A 4 10.92 -6.97 -18.18
CA ASP A 4 9.86 -6.86 -19.18
C ASP A 4 8.89 -5.73 -18.75
N LYS A 5 8.53 -4.86 -19.71
CA LYS A 5 7.62 -3.71 -19.51
C LYS A 5 6.21 -4.12 -19.03
N ASN A 6 5.89 -5.41 -18.99
CA ASN A 6 4.60 -5.93 -18.55
C ASN A 6 4.52 -6.29 -17.06
N HIS A 7 5.61 -6.17 -16.28
CA HIS A 7 5.57 -6.42 -14.84
C HIS A 7 5.39 -5.13 -14.03
N PRO A 8 4.52 -5.12 -13.00
CA PRO A 8 4.44 -3.98 -12.10
C PRO A 8 5.75 -3.82 -11.32
N GLU A 9 6.19 -2.57 -11.15
CA GLU A 9 7.26 -2.25 -10.20
C GLU A 9 6.73 -2.38 -8.77
N ILE A 10 7.46 -3.11 -7.92
CA ILE A 10 7.06 -3.41 -6.55
C ILE A 10 8.00 -2.71 -5.58
N PHE A 11 7.43 -1.91 -4.68
CA PHE A 11 8.14 -1.22 -3.61
C PHE A 11 7.68 -1.75 -2.25
N ALA A 12 8.61 -2.27 -1.44
CA ALA A 12 8.35 -2.67 -0.07
C ALA A 12 8.90 -1.62 0.90
N VAL A 13 8.03 -0.98 1.67
CA VAL A 13 8.41 0.01 2.69
C VAL A 13 8.35 -0.65 4.06
N THR A 14 9.51 -0.78 4.72
CA THR A 14 9.63 -1.49 6.01
C THR A 14 10.51 -0.72 7.01
N SER A 15 10.47 -1.13 8.28
CA SER A 15 11.31 -0.61 9.37
C SER A 15 11.20 -1.52 10.59
N GLY A 16 12.29 -1.67 11.35
CA GLY A 16 12.31 -2.42 12.61
C GLY A 16 11.65 -1.69 13.79
N LYS A 17 11.28 -0.41 13.65
CA LYS A 17 10.68 0.37 14.74
C LYS A 17 9.26 0.86 14.37
N GLY A 18 8.37 0.87 15.37
CA GLY A 18 7.05 1.51 15.28
C GLY A 18 7.15 3.04 15.22
N GLY A 19 6.22 3.69 14.53
CA GLY A 19 6.10 5.15 14.54
C GLY A 19 7.11 5.93 13.67
N VAL A 20 7.96 5.27 12.88
CA VAL A 20 8.94 5.95 11.99
C VAL A 20 8.32 6.58 10.74
N GLY A 21 7.02 6.43 10.53
CA GLY A 21 6.32 7.01 9.37
C GLY A 21 6.26 6.12 8.11
N LYS A 22 6.44 4.80 8.21
CA LYS A 22 6.34 3.85 7.07
C LYS A 22 5.09 4.09 6.22
N SER A 23 3.91 4.03 6.83
CA SER A 23 2.63 4.18 6.13
C SER A 23 2.46 5.56 5.50
N ASN A 24 2.99 6.62 6.13
CA ASN A 24 3.02 7.96 5.56
C ASN A 24 3.85 8.01 4.28
N ILE A 25 5.04 7.40 4.28
CA ILE A 25 5.89 7.30 3.08
C ILE A 25 5.18 6.52 1.99
N SER A 26 4.64 5.34 2.30
CA SER A 26 3.94 4.49 1.32
C SER A 26 2.78 5.21 0.64
N VAL A 27 1.90 5.84 1.44
CA VAL A 27 0.71 6.55 0.95
C VAL A 27 1.11 7.77 0.11
N ASN A 28 2.03 8.60 0.58
CA ASN A 28 2.43 9.80 -0.16
C ASN A 28 3.20 9.46 -1.44
N LEU A 29 4.04 8.42 -1.42
CA LEU A 29 4.69 7.93 -2.63
C LEU A 29 3.66 7.47 -3.67
N ALA A 30 2.64 6.72 -3.23
CA ALA A 30 1.57 6.28 -4.10
C ALA A 30 0.75 7.46 -4.67
N LEU A 31 0.45 8.46 -3.85
CA LEU A 31 -0.24 9.69 -4.30
C LEU A 31 0.59 10.46 -5.34
N LEU A 32 1.91 10.59 -5.14
CA LEU A 32 2.79 11.22 -6.12
C LEU A 32 2.84 10.44 -7.43
N MET A 33 3.00 9.12 -7.39
CA MET A 33 2.96 8.27 -8.59
C MET A 33 1.61 8.34 -9.31
N SER A 34 0.51 8.38 -8.56
CA SER A 34 -0.84 8.56 -9.12
C SER A 34 -0.97 9.91 -9.83
N ARG A 35 -0.47 11.01 -9.24
CA ARG A 35 -0.42 12.33 -9.90
C ARG A 35 0.42 12.34 -11.18
N MET A 36 1.40 11.46 -11.28
CA MET A 36 2.18 11.22 -12.50
C MET A 36 1.47 10.30 -13.52
N LYS A 37 0.17 10.04 -13.32
CA LYS A 37 -0.67 9.18 -14.17
C LYS A 37 -0.20 7.71 -14.23
N LYS A 38 0.42 7.21 -13.16
CA LYS A 38 0.74 5.79 -13.02
C LYS A 38 -0.45 5.03 -12.43
N ASN A 39 -0.61 3.77 -12.83
CA ASN A 39 -1.51 2.84 -12.17
C ASN A 39 -0.83 2.33 -10.90
N VAL A 40 -1.37 2.67 -9.74
CA VAL A 40 -0.74 2.40 -8.44
C VAL A 40 -1.70 1.61 -7.56
N LEU A 41 -1.18 0.57 -6.92
CA LEU A 41 -1.85 -0.20 -5.89
C LEU A 41 -1.08 -0.03 -4.58
N VAL A 42 -1.78 0.33 -3.51
CA VAL A 42 -1.24 0.31 -2.14
C VAL A 42 -1.80 -0.90 -1.43
N ILE A 43 -0.90 -1.72 -0.88
CA ILE A 43 -1.26 -2.86 -0.03
C ILE A 43 -0.75 -2.53 1.38
N ASP A 44 -1.68 -2.42 2.33
CA ASP A 44 -1.30 -2.36 3.74
C ASP A 44 -0.98 -3.78 4.21
N ALA A 45 0.30 -4.06 4.40
CA ALA A 45 0.79 -5.36 4.86
C ALA A 45 0.88 -5.44 6.40
N ASP A 46 0.55 -4.36 7.12
CA ASP A 46 0.48 -4.38 8.58
C ASP A 46 -0.89 -4.91 9.03
N ILE A 47 -0.99 -6.23 9.17
CA ILE A 47 -2.24 -6.91 9.52
C ILE A 47 -2.72 -6.57 10.94
N HIS A 48 -1.81 -6.15 11.84
CA HIS A 48 -2.15 -5.89 13.24
C HIS A 48 -2.59 -4.44 13.46
N LEU A 49 -1.91 -3.48 12.83
CA LEU A 49 -2.12 -2.05 13.04
C LEU A 49 -2.05 -1.29 11.72
N GLY A 50 -2.75 -1.80 10.70
CA GLY A 50 -2.95 -1.11 9.43
C GLY A 50 -3.45 0.32 9.66
N ASN A 51 -2.87 1.27 8.93
CA ASN A 51 -3.16 2.70 9.08
C ASN A 51 -3.48 3.37 7.74
N VAL A 52 -3.40 2.64 6.62
CA VAL A 52 -3.61 3.24 5.29
C VAL A 52 -5.03 3.77 5.11
N ASP A 53 -6.04 3.05 5.59
CA ASP A 53 -7.44 3.46 5.55
C ASP A 53 -7.68 4.76 6.34
N LEU A 54 -7.12 4.85 7.55
CA LEU A 54 -7.16 6.04 8.39
C LEU A 54 -6.47 7.24 7.71
N LEU A 55 -5.25 7.03 7.18
CA LEU A 55 -4.48 8.07 6.49
C LEU A 55 -5.19 8.57 5.22
N MET A 56 -5.91 7.69 4.53
CA MET A 56 -6.67 8.02 3.32
C MET A 56 -8.10 8.52 3.63
N GLY A 57 -8.52 8.52 4.90
CA GLY A 57 -9.84 8.96 5.31
C GLY A 57 -10.98 8.09 4.78
N ILE A 58 -10.71 6.82 4.49
CA ILE A 58 -11.70 5.86 3.95
C ILE A 58 -12.13 4.85 5.01
N ARG A 59 -13.32 4.28 4.84
CA ARG A 59 -13.84 3.18 5.68
C ARG A 59 -14.18 1.99 4.79
N PRO A 60 -13.22 1.09 4.54
CA PRO A 60 -13.45 -0.03 3.64
C PRO A 60 -14.49 -1.00 4.23
N LYS A 61 -15.42 -1.46 3.39
CA LYS A 61 -16.41 -2.49 3.77
C LYS A 61 -15.79 -3.89 3.83
N TYR A 62 -14.74 -4.10 3.06
CA TYR A 62 -14.02 -5.38 2.94
C TYR A 62 -12.52 -5.14 3.09
N SER A 63 -11.84 -6.11 3.67
CA SER A 63 -10.40 -6.13 3.90
C SER A 63 -9.74 -7.27 3.10
N ILE A 64 -8.41 -7.34 3.15
CA ILE A 64 -7.68 -8.47 2.56
C ILE A 64 -8.03 -9.80 3.24
N ALA A 65 -8.42 -9.78 4.52
CA ALA A 65 -8.87 -10.98 5.22
C ALA A 65 -10.20 -11.51 4.64
N ASP A 66 -11.11 -10.64 4.22
CA ASP A 66 -12.35 -11.06 3.55
C ASP A 66 -12.04 -11.75 2.21
N VAL A 67 -11.09 -11.22 1.45
CA VAL A 67 -10.62 -11.83 0.20
C VAL A 67 -10.01 -13.22 0.45
N ILE A 68 -9.16 -13.35 1.47
CA ILE A 68 -8.51 -14.63 1.82
C ILE A 68 -9.53 -15.66 2.30
N THR A 69 -10.59 -15.21 2.99
CA THR A 69 -11.64 -16.09 3.52
C THR A 69 -12.77 -16.37 2.51
N GLY A 70 -12.69 -15.81 1.30
CA GLY A 70 -13.65 -16.05 0.22
C GLY A 70 -15.02 -15.40 0.46
N LYS A 71 -15.04 -14.28 1.18
CA LYS A 71 -16.26 -13.53 1.51
C LYS A 71 -16.60 -12.46 0.48
#